data_AF-A0A9P5PH78-F1
#
_entry.id   AF-A0A9P5PH78-F1
#
_cell.length_a   1.000
_cell.length_b   1.000
_cell.length_c   1.000
_cell.angle_alpha   90.00
_cell.angle_beta   90.00
_cell.angle_gamma   90.00
#
_symmetry.space_group_name_H-M   'P 1'
#
loop_
_entity.id
_entity.type
_entity.pdbx_description
1 polymer ?
#
loop_
_entity_poly.entity_id
_entity_poly.type
_entity_poly.pdbx_seq_one_letter_code
_entity_poly.pdbx_strand_id
1 'polypeptide(L)'
;IDDQYGDPRTSLSPLYSGSGDTDWVQGVNCSDCEMAFNGFVAQQVFNQTWHWSEFLVGDVKRMVKFNFTGTSLNVYCILPNPVTSIDNVTNHFSKDTSIISNYNLTFTLDGTPVNHGFNHTSDGLGQFQYNVNVLLLGNLCCSKV
;
A
#
# COMPACT_ATOMS: atom_id res chain seq x y z
N ILE A 1 0.08 -13.49 0.66
CA ILE A 1 0.32 -13.17 -0.77
C ILE A 1 1.23 -11.97 -0.74
N ASP A 2 2.46 -12.15 -1.17
CA ASP A 2 3.46 -11.09 -1.27
C ASP A 2 3.20 -10.20 -2.49
N ASP A 3 3.66 -8.96 -2.46
CA ASP A 3 3.43 -7.97 -3.51
C ASP A 3 4.18 -8.31 -4.81
N GLN A 4 5.39 -8.87 -4.71
CA GLN A 4 6.27 -9.16 -5.84
C GLN A 4 6.36 -10.66 -6.12
N TYR A 5 6.49 -11.47 -5.07
CA TYR A 5 6.72 -12.90 -5.13
C TYR A 5 5.45 -13.74 -4.98
N GLY A 6 4.30 -13.10 -4.71
CA GLY A 6 2.99 -13.74 -4.66
C GLY A 6 2.79 -14.72 -3.49
N ASP A 7 1.84 -15.63 -3.64
CA ASP A 7 1.59 -16.72 -2.70
C ASP A 7 2.67 -17.82 -2.85
N PRO A 8 3.43 -18.16 -1.79
CA PRO A 8 4.43 -19.23 -1.88
C PRO A 8 3.84 -20.63 -2.17
N ARG A 9 2.53 -20.83 -2.00
CA ARG A 9 1.88 -22.12 -2.27
C ARG A 9 1.29 -22.23 -3.67
N THR A 10 0.71 -21.15 -4.17
CA THR A 10 -0.03 -21.15 -5.45
C THR A 10 0.66 -20.36 -6.55
N SER A 11 1.71 -19.61 -6.21
CA SER A 11 2.40 -18.64 -7.08
C SER A 11 1.48 -17.55 -7.63
N LEU A 12 0.28 -17.37 -7.04
CA LEU A 12 -0.62 -16.28 -7.40
C LEU A 12 -0.06 -14.96 -6.88
N SER A 13 0.19 -14.02 -7.78
CA SER A 13 0.59 -12.66 -7.45
C SER A 13 -0.58 -11.69 -7.58
N PRO A 14 -0.56 -10.56 -6.84
CA PRO A 14 -1.53 -9.50 -7.05
C PRO A 14 -1.44 -8.92 -8.47
N LEU A 15 -2.60 -8.56 -9.01
CA LEU A 15 -2.77 -7.77 -10.21
C LEU A 15 -2.94 -6.31 -9.80
N TYR A 16 -2.04 -5.47 -10.29
CA TYR A 16 -2.06 -4.03 -10.11
C TYR A 16 -2.70 -3.37 -11.32
N SER A 17 -3.57 -2.39 -11.11
CA SER A 17 -4.26 -1.70 -12.21
C SER A 17 -4.54 -0.22 -11.88
N GLY A 18 -4.68 0.56 -12.95
CA GLY A 18 -4.92 2.00 -12.98
C GLY A 18 -5.18 2.47 -14.42
N SER A 19 -4.99 3.75 -14.69
CA SER A 19 -4.99 4.36 -16.03
C SER A 19 -3.79 4.02 -16.91
N GLY A 20 -2.68 3.49 -16.38
CA GLY A 20 -1.51 3.11 -17.18
C GLY A 20 -0.50 2.20 -16.48
N ASP A 21 0.55 1.79 -17.20
CA ASP A 21 1.60 0.88 -16.70
C ASP A 21 2.53 1.50 -15.64
N THR A 22 2.45 2.83 -15.45
CA THR A 22 3.25 3.61 -14.49
C THR A 22 2.54 3.86 -13.16
N ASP A 23 1.32 3.36 -13.03
CA ASP A 23 0.44 3.65 -11.90
C ASP A 23 0.76 2.82 -10.66
N TRP A 24 1.31 1.63 -10.87
CA TRP A 24 1.94 0.86 -9.82
C TRP A 24 3.35 0.52 -10.27
N VAL A 25 4.33 1.02 -9.53
CA VAL A 25 5.74 0.82 -9.86
C VAL A 25 6.39 -0.05 -8.80
N GLN A 26 7.24 -0.98 -9.22
CA GLN A 26 8.06 -1.73 -8.28
C GLN A 26 9.05 -0.75 -7.62
N GLY A 27 8.83 -0.48 -6.34
CA GLY A 27 9.51 0.57 -5.59
C GLY A 27 11.00 0.38 -5.41
N VAL A 28 11.52 -0.86 -5.40
CA VAL A 28 12.97 -1.17 -5.37
C VAL A 28 13.70 -0.56 -6.57
N ASN A 29 13.04 -0.52 -7.73
CA ASN A 29 13.62 -0.01 -8.97
C ASN A 29 13.09 1.38 -9.34
N CYS A 30 12.34 2.02 -8.44
CA CYS A 30 11.73 3.32 -8.74
C CYS A 30 12.71 4.45 -8.44
N SER A 31 13.27 5.06 -9.49
CA SER A 31 14.17 6.21 -9.36
C SER A 31 13.45 7.52 -9.07
N ASP A 32 12.18 7.62 -9.50
CA ASP A 32 11.43 8.89 -9.56
C ASP A 32 10.24 8.90 -8.58
N CYS A 33 10.15 7.91 -7.69
CA CYS A 33 9.14 7.90 -6.63
C CYS A 33 9.49 9.00 -5.62
N GLU A 34 8.59 9.98 -5.42
CA GLU A 34 8.82 11.15 -4.56
C GLU A 34 9.24 10.79 -3.13
N MET A 35 8.79 9.62 -2.66
CA MET A 35 9.23 9.05 -1.39
C MET A 35 10.18 7.91 -1.66
N ALA A 36 11.40 8.24 -2.08
CA ALA A 36 12.44 7.26 -2.33
C ALA A 36 12.73 6.47 -1.04
N PHE A 37 12.35 5.20 -1.05
CA PHE A 37 12.70 4.23 -0.01
C PHE A 37 14.21 4.00 -0.10
N ASN A 38 14.98 4.69 0.76
CA ASN A 38 16.41 4.42 0.88
C ASN A 38 16.63 3.02 1.51
N GLY A 39 17.87 2.53 1.47
CA GLY A 39 18.19 1.15 1.92
C GLY A 39 17.81 0.81 3.37
N PHE A 40 17.57 1.79 4.25
CA PHE A 40 17.07 1.53 5.62
C PHE A 40 15.59 1.17 5.65
N VAL A 41 14.81 1.73 4.72
CA VAL A 41 13.38 1.46 4.61
C VAL A 41 13.16 0.03 4.11
N ALA A 42 13.92 -0.38 3.09
CA ALA A 42 13.83 -1.72 2.49
C ALA A 42 14.00 -2.85 3.53
N GLN A 43 14.82 -2.64 4.57
CA GLN A 43 15.06 -3.64 5.63
C GLN A 43 13.83 -3.96 6.48
N GLN A 44 12.85 -3.06 6.55
CA GLN A 44 11.61 -3.28 7.30
C GLN A 44 10.53 -3.97 6.47
N VAL A 45 10.73 -4.05 5.15
CA VAL A 45 9.75 -4.62 4.23
C VAL A 45 10.01 -6.10 4.05
N PHE A 46 8.96 -6.91 4.09
CA PHE A 46 9.06 -8.34 3.85
C PHE A 46 9.65 -8.61 2.47
N ASN A 47 10.68 -9.47 2.41
CA ASN A 47 11.48 -9.72 1.20
C ASN A 47 12.04 -8.47 0.49
N GLN A 48 12.06 -7.32 1.18
CA GLN A 48 12.59 -6.05 0.67
C GLN A 48 11.93 -5.59 -0.64
N THR A 49 10.67 -5.94 -0.89
CA THR A 49 9.91 -5.54 -2.09
C THR A 49 8.62 -4.83 -1.73
N TRP A 50 8.24 -3.84 -2.53
CA TRP A 50 6.94 -3.18 -2.42
C TRP A 50 6.51 -2.62 -3.79
N HIS A 51 5.22 -2.47 -3.99
CA HIS A 51 4.69 -1.72 -5.12
C HIS A 51 4.19 -0.35 -4.63
N TRP A 52 4.66 0.69 -5.29
CA TRP A 52 4.33 2.08 -5.00
C TRP A 52 3.25 2.59 -5.95
N SER A 53 2.36 3.42 -5.42
CA SER A 53 1.38 4.15 -6.21
C SER A 53 1.11 5.49 -5.56
N GLU A 54 1.25 6.55 -6.34
CA GLU A 54 0.84 7.90 -5.98
C GLU A 54 -0.45 8.28 -6.69
N PHE A 55 -1.38 8.92 -5.99
CA PHE A 55 -2.66 9.36 -6.55
C PHE A 55 -2.72 10.88 -6.63
N LEU A 56 -2.92 11.41 -7.83
CA LEU A 56 -3.13 12.83 -8.08
C LEU A 56 -4.64 13.13 -8.20
N VAL A 57 -5.03 14.35 -7.82
CA VAL A 57 -6.43 14.78 -7.94
C VAL A 57 -6.84 14.77 -9.42
N GLY A 58 -7.81 13.91 -9.76
CA GLY A 58 -8.28 13.70 -11.13
C GLY A 58 -7.85 12.36 -11.72
N ASP A 59 -6.98 11.61 -11.05
CA ASP A 59 -6.54 10.30 -11.49
C ASP A 59 -7.65 9.24 -11.44
N VAL A 60 -7.47 8.20 -12.26
CA VAL A 60 -8.26 6.98 -12.16
C VAL A 60 -7.90 6.26 -10.87
N LYS A 61 -8.90 5.68 -10.21
CA LYS A 61 -8.68 4.90 -8.98
C LYS A 61 -7.71 3.74 -9.24
N ARG A 62 -6.69 3.67 -8.39
CA ARG A 62 -5.70 2.60 -8.35
C ARG A 62 -6.29 1.38 -7.65
N MET A 63 -6.06 0.19 -8.19
CA MET A 63 -6.63 -1.05 -7.64
C MET A 63 -5.58 -2.15 -7.58
N VAL A 64 -5.64 -2.91 -6.48
CA VAL A 64 -4.93 -4.18 -6.31
C VAL A 64 -5.98 -5.29 -6.24
N LYS A 65 -5.83 -6.30 -7.08
CA LYS A 65 -6.74 -7.46 -7.14
C LYS A 65 -5.96 -8.74 -6.99
N PHE A 66 -6.42 -9.65 -6.17
CA PHE A 66 -5.84 -10.99 -6.06
C PHE A 66 -6.94 -11.99 -5.70
N ASN A 67 -6.66 -13.25 -5.99
CA ASN A 67 -7.51 -14.37 -5.59
C ASN A 67 -6.83 -15.12 -4.45
N PHE A 68 -7.62 -15.68 -3.53
CA PHE A 68 -7.10 -16.52 -2.46
C PHE A 68 -8.10 -17.63 -2.13
N THR A 69 -7.62 -18.68 -1.48
CA THR A 69 -8.46 -19.72 -0.88
C THR A 69 -8.15 -19.78 0.61
N GLY A 70 -9.09 -19.37 1.44
CA GLY A 70 -8.89 -19.31 2.89
C GLY A 70 -10.15 -18.88 3.64
N THR A 71 -10.08 -18.97 4.96
CA THR A 71 -11.19 -18.62 5.87
C THR A 71 -11.03 -17.25 6.54
N SER A 72 -9.94 -16.55 6.24
CA SER A 72 -9.65 -15.20 6.71
C SER A 72 -8.75 -14.49 5.70
N LEU A 73 -8.81 -13.15 5.72
CA LEU A 73 -7.98 -12.28 4.91
C LEU A 73 -7.49 -11.11 5.78
N ASN A 74 -6.18 -10.94 5.84
CA ASN A 74 -5.53 -9.77 6.42
C ASN A 74 -4.72 -9.06 5.35
N VAL A 75 -4.92 -7.76 5.19
CA VAL A 75 -4.16 -6.94 4.25
C VAL A 75 -3.36 -5.92 5.04
N TYR A 76 -2.06 -5.89 4.80
CA TYR A 76 -1.13 -4.96 5.42
C TYR A 76 -0.52 -4.06 4.37
N CYS A 77 -0.42 -2.77 4.67
CA CYS A 77 0.21 -1.78 3.81
C CYS A 77 1.34 -1.05 4.55
N ILE A 78 2.27 -0.52 3.75
CA ILE A 78 3.18 0.54 4.18
C ILE A 78 2.50 1.84 3.79
N LEU A 79 2.26 2.72 4.75
CA LEU A 79 1.64 4.01 4.51
C LEU A 79 2.68 5.10 4.66
N PRO A 80 2.92 5.91 3.63
CA PRO A 80 3.57 7.18 3.84
C PRO A 80 2.91 8.01 4.95
N ASN A 81 3.75 8.59 5.79
CA ASN A 81 3.33 9.33 6.97
C ASN A 81 4.25 10.53 7.21
N PRO A 82 4.54 11.36 6.18
CA PRO A 82 5.63 12.34 6.20
C PRO A 82 5.50 13.34 7.34
N VAL A 83 6.65 13.68 7.95
CA VAL A 83 6.77 14.64 9.03
C VAL A 83 6.30 16.02 8.56
N THR A 84 5.29 16.58 9.24
CA THR A 84 4.72 17.90 8.91
C THR A 84 5.50 19.06 9.53
N SER A 85 6.44 18.77 10.45
CA SER A 85 7.29 19.75 11.11
C SER A 85 8.69 19.83 10.50
N ILE A 86 9.21 21.06 10.39
CA ILE A 86 10.59 21.32 9.98
C ILE A 86 11.49 20.93 11.16
N ASP A 87 12.18 19.81 11.07
CA ASP A 87 13.39 19.64 11.86
C ASP A 87 14.55 20.35 11.13
N ASN A 88 14.95 21.51 11.64
CA ASN A 88 16.08 22.30 11.14
C ASN A 88 17.45 21.61 11.33
N VAL A 89 17.48 20.39 11.88
CA VAL A 89 18.71 19.72 12.31
C VAL A 89 19.26 18.75 11.25
N THR A 90 18.45 18.16 10.37
CA THR A 90 18.89 16.98 9.60
C THR A 90 19.21 17.21 8.13
N ASN A 91 18.91 18.37 7.53
CA ASN A 91 19.26 18.75 6.14
C ASN A 91 18.98 17.68 5.05
N HIS A 92 18.16 16.68 5.34
CA HIS A 92 17.91 15.58 4.42
C HIS A 92 16.55 15.00 4.73
N PHE A 93 15.50 15.71 4.32
CA PHE A 93 14.19 15.21 3.93
C PHE A 93 13.43 16.46 3.48
N SER A 94 13.37 16.65 2.16
CA SER A 94 12.61 17.74 1.55
C SER A 94 11.17 17.62 2.02
N LYS A 95 10.76 18.57 2.86
CA LYS A 95 9.38 18.87 3.20
C LYS A 95 8.65 19.22 1.90
N ASP A 96 8.16 18.22 1.18
CA ASP A 96 7.19 18.47 0.13
C ASP A 96 5.80 18.59 0.76
N THR A 97 5.39 19.83 0.99
CA THR A 97 4.06 20.14 1.52
C THR A 97 2.93 19.83 0.53
N SER A 98 3.22 19.37 -0.69
CA SER A 98 2.22 18.96 -1.66
C SER A 98 1.74 17.52 -1.46
N ILE A 99 2.48 16.68 -0.73
CA ILE A 99 2.11 15.29 -0.49
C ILE A 99 1.04 15.21 0.61
N ILE A 100 -0.21 14.96 0.19
CA ILE A 100 -1.32 14.68 1.11
C ILE A 100 -1.37 13.18 1.38
N SER A 101 -0.93 12.78 2.58
CA SER A 101 -1.00 11.37 3.03
C SER A 101 -2.36 11.05 3.67
N ASN A 102 -3.41 11.22 2.87
CA ASN A 102 -4.76 10.80 3.21
C ASN A 102 -5.11 9.54 2.41
N TYR A 103 -5.41 8.46 3.11
CA TYR A 103 -5.78 7.18 2.51
C TYR A 103 -7.27 6.96 2.73
N ASN A 104 -7.96 6.55 1.67
CA ASN A 104 -9.33 6.07 1.72
C ASN A 104 -9.41 4.82 0.84
N LEU A 105 -9.31 3.67 1.48
CA LEU A 105 -9.33 2.37 0.82
C LEU A 105 -10.71 1.74 0.99
N THR A 106 -11.24 1.27 -0.12
CA THR A 106 -12.50 0.51 -0.18
C THR A 106 -12.22 -0.89 -0.69
N PHE A 107 -12.93 -1.88 -0.18
CA PHE A 107 -12.67 -3.28 -0.48
C PHE A 107 -13.91 -3.96 -1.08
N THR A 108 -13.67 -4.87 -2.01
CA THR A 108 -14.68 -5.78 -2.57
C THR A 108 -14.20 -7.22 -2.40
N LEU A 109 -15.10 -8.09 -1.95
CA LEU A 109 -14.87 -9.53 -1.84
C LEU A 109 -15.91 -10.25 -2.70
N ASP A 110 -15.47 -11.09 -3.63
CA ASP A 110 -16.32 -11.81 -4.58
C ASP A 110 -17.33 -10.90 -5.31
N GLY A 111 -16.87 -9.70 -5.70
CA GLY A 111 -17.67 -8.69 -6.38
C GLY A 111 -18.63 -7.89 -5.48
N THR A 112 -18.70 -8.21 -4.19
CA THR A 112 -19.56 -7.53 -3.22
C THR A 112 -18.73 -6.53 -2.40
N PRO A 113 -19.17 -5.26 -2.27
CA PRO A 113 -18.52 -4.31 -1.36
C PRO A 113 -18.49 -4.84 0.07
N VAL A 114 -17.31 -4.80 0.69
CA VAL A 114 -17.17 -5.07 2.12
C VAL A 114 -17.67 -3.82 2.85
N ASN A 115 -18.52 -4.00 3.87
CA ASN A 115 -18.98 -2.89 4.72
C ASN A 115 -17.89 -2.47 5.73
N HIS A 116 -16.68 -2.27 5.23
CA HIS A 116 -15.50 -1.84 5.95
C HIS A 116 -14.61 -1.10 4.96
N GLY A 117 -14.20 0.10 5.31
CA GLY A 117 -13.19 0.88 4.58
C GLY A 117 -12.09 1.28 5.55
N PHE A 118 -10.93 1.62 5.01
CA PHE A 118 -9.80 2.10 5.78
C PHE A 118 -9.57 3.56 5.46
N ASN A 119 -9.63 4.41 6.49
CA ASN A 119 -9.28 5.82 6.40
C ASN A 119 -8.08 6.09 7.29
N HIS A 120 -7.09 6.79 6.76
CA HIS A 120 -5.92 7.23 7.51
C HIS A 120 -5.51 8.63 7.06
N THR A 121 -5.07 9.42 8.02
CA THR A 121 -4.43 10.72 7.79
C THR A 121 -3.12 10.71 8.55
N SER A 122 -2.06 11.14 7.89
CA SER A 122 -0.72 11.23 8.49
C SER A 122 -0.75 12.00 9.81
N ASP A 123 -0.10 11.44 10.83
CA ASP A 123 0.15 12.10 12.13
C ASP A 123 1.47 12.89 12.13
N GLY A 124 2.29 12.73 11.08
CA GLY A 124 3.57 13.40 10.93
C GLY A 124 4.64 12.97 11.93
N LEU A 125 4.49 11.82 12.61
CA LEU A 125 5.45 11.33 13.60
C LEU A 125 6.58 10.47 12.99
N GLY A 126 6.57 10.24 11.68
CA GLY A 126 7.58 9.43 11.00
C GLY A 126 7.69 9.76 9.51
N GLN A 127 8.32 8.88 8.73
CA GLN A 127 8.28 8.97 7.26
C GLN A 127 7.29 7.96 6.69
N PHE A 128 7.22 6.78 7.30
CA PHE A 128 6.33 5.68 6.92
C PHE A 128 5.79 4.99 8.18
N GLN A 129 4.58 4.45 8.07
CA GLN A 129 4.02 3.48 8.99
C GLN A 129 4.06 2.10 8.34
N TYR A 130 4.70 1.13 8.99
CA TYR A 130 4.80 -0.24 8.51
C TYR A 130 3.78 -1.13 9.21
N ASN A 131 3.46 -2.27 8.59
CA ASN A 131 2.55 -3.27 9.14
C ASN A 131 1.17 -2.70 9.51
N VAL A 132 0.68 -1.71 8.74
CA VAL A 132 -0.64 -1.14 8.97
C VAL A 132 -1.69 -2.11 8.44
N ASN A 133 -2.49 -2.69 9.33
CA ASN A 133 -3.60 -3.54 8.93
C ASN A 133 -4.73 -2.69 8.37
N VAL A 134 -4.95 -2.76 7.06
CA VAL A 134 -5.98 -1.99 6.35
C VAL A 134 -7.26 -2.78 6.12
N LEU A 135 -7.23 -4.10 6.28
CA LEU A 135 -8.40 -4.97 6.16
C LEU A 135 -8.21 -6.23 6.99
N LEU A 136 -9.13 -6.47 7.92
CA LEU A 136 -9.22 -7.69 8.72
C LEU A 136 -10.57 -8.34 8.48
N LEU A 137 -10.56 -9.48 7.79
CA LEU A 137 -11.74 -10.32 7.58
C LEU A 137 -11.49 -11.71 8.17
N GLY A 138 -12.43 -12.19 8.96
CA GLY A 138 -12.45 -13.54 9.51
C GLY A 138 -13.77 -14.22 9.25
N ASN A 139 -13.85 -15.52 9.53
CA ASN A 139 -15.05 -16.33 9.32
C ASN A 139 -15.56 -16.25 7.87
N LEU A 140 -14.64 -16.13 6.91
CA LEU A 140 -14.96 -16.24 5.49
C LEU A 140 -15.35 -17.70 5.24
N CYS A 141 -16.64 -17.95 5.35
CA CYS A 141 -17.25 -19.22 5.04
C CYS A 141 -17.34 -19.34 3.52
N CYS A 142 -17.14 -20.55 3.02
CA CYS A 142 -17.32 -20.88 1.61
C CYS A 142 -18.69 -20.37 1.15
N SER A 143 -18.72 -19.55 0.11
CA SER A 143 -19.94 -19.36 -0.68
C SER A 143 -20.50 -20.73 -0.97
N LYS A 144 -21.68 -21.04 -0.42
CA LYS A 144 -22.43 -22.22 -0.84
C LYS A 144 -22.88 -21.90 -2.26
N VAL A 145 -22.21 -22.53 -3.22
CA VAL A 145 -22.67 -22.66 -4.60
C VAL A 145 -24.07 -23.25 -4.61
#